data_AF-A0A5E6NAJ4-F1
#
_entry.id   AF-A0A5E6NAJ4-F1
#
_cell.length_a   1.000
_cell.length_b   1.000
_cell.length_c   1.000
_cell.angle_alpha   90.00
_cell.angle_beta   90.00
_cell.angle_gamma   90.00
#
_symmetry.space_group_name_H-M   'P 1'
#
loop_
_entity.id
_entity.type
_entity.pdbx_description
1 polymer ?
#
loop_
_entity_poly.entity_id
_entity_poly.type
_entity_poly.pdbx_seq_one_letter_code
_entity_poly.pdbx_strand_id
1 'polypeptide(L)'
;MGRLSYIRHKNKQESSFSANGFVNGIQVSFADSQTNSLINRVLSANGLSNVIPTSSRKVERWDTWTNAKVVIGKSNGAGANKTEFNLKSLNIGMDRRIAQDKIIGFSIGLGKQDRTATGGDFSGDIDTTQYTLSSYGALELSNKGSIEAVLGVAKATHDISNSADQDNSNGFFASIAYRADLQAQSVDLSPFIRYDISRIKMKANDILTSSETTTDEAIALGIDISKTGNYEEGQLTRFVSLEYKSDLRRDGNDYLSKNAEQEVIMKLGLDYQKDDTTTSVSYERIQSTNNKAHSYGIEGTVRWKF
;
A
#
# COMPACT_ATOMS: atom_id res chain seq x y z
N MET A 1 2.33 0.84 0.37
CA MET A 1 1.28 1.01 1.41
C MET A 1 1.10 2.45 1.91
N GLY A 2 1.97 3.42 1.59
CA GLY A 2 1.91 4.79 2.14
C GLY A 2 0.71 5.67 1.76
N ARG A 3 -0.09 5.30 0.75
CA ARG A 3 -1.20 6.12 0.25
C ARG A 3 -2.46 6.06 1.12
N LEU A 4 -2.85 4.89 1.62
CA LEU A 4 -4.05 4.76 2.43
C LEU A 4 -3.90 5.44 3.80
N SER A 5 -2.66 5.59 4.27
CA SER A 5 -2.32 6.48 5.39
C SER A 5 -2.56 7.98 5.11
N TYR A 6 -2.66 8.39 3.83
CA TYR A 6 -2.57 9.79 3.40
C TYR A 6 -3.82 10.36 2.69
N ILE A 7 -4.87 9.56 2.45
CA ILE A 7 -6.18 10.10 2.01
C ILE A 7 -6.86 10.92 3.13
N ARG A 8 -6.27 10.93 4.33
CA ARG A 8 -6.74 11.65 5.52
C ARG A 8 -6.30 13.10 5.51
N HIS A 9 -7.17 13.98 5.00
CA HIS A 9 -7.64 15.21 5.66
C HIS A 9 -8.24 16.20 4.67
N LYS A 10 -9.44 16.67 5.01
CA LYS A 10 -10.18 17.85 4.50
C LYS A 10 -10.70 17.84 3.05
N ASN A 11 -12.01 17.63 2.96
CA ASN A 11 -12.88 18.24 1.96
C ASN A 11 -13.13 19.71 2.32
N LYS A 12 -12.78 20.62 1.41
CA LYS A 12 -13.55 21.82 0.99
C LYS A 12 -12.67 22.69 0.10
N GLN A 13 -12.86 22.59 -1.22
CA GLN A 13 -12.98 23.74 -2.13
C GLN A 13 -13.38 23.28 -3.53
N GLU A 14 -14.38 23.96 -4.09
CA GLU A 14 -14.79 23.84 -5.50
C GLU A 14 -13.79 24.60 -6.38
N SER A 15 -13.18 23.93 -7.37
CA SER A 15 -12.35 24.61 -8.37
C SER A 15 -13.14 24.84 -9.67
N SER A 16 -13.16 26.10 -10.11
CA SER A 16 -13.90 26.55 -11.29
C SER A 16 -13.06 26.41 -12.57
N PHE A 17 -13.02 25.22 -13.16
CA PHE A 17 -12.54 25.05 -14.54
C PHE A 17 -13.31 23.92 -15.26
N SER A 18 -13.47 23.99 -16.59
CA SER A 18 -14.19 23.00 -17.39
C SER A 18 -13.27 22.39 -18.45
N ALA A 19 -13.01 21.08 -18.35
CA ALA A 19 -12.41 20.30 -19.43
C ALA A 19 -13.51 19.42 -20.05
N ASN A 20 -14.15 19.93 -21.10
CA ASN A 20 -15.07 19.14 -21.94
C ASN A 20 -14.22 18.27 -22.88
N GLY A 21 -14.13 16.97 -22.60
CA GLY A 21 -13.29 16.11 -23.45
C GLY A 21 -13.34 14.60 -23.27
N PHE A 22 -14.29 14.00 -22.55
CA PHE A 22 -14.51 12.54 -22.55
C PHE A 22 -15.96 12.23 -22.14
N VAL A 23 -16.89 12.08 -23.10
CA VAL A 23 -18.34 12.11 -22.79
C VAL A 23 -19.08 10.78 -23.02
N ASN A 24 -18.45 9.69 -23.46
CA ASN A 24 -19.23 8.51 -23.92
C ASN A 24 -19.19 7.25 -23.03
N GLY A 25 -18.76 7.35 -21.76
CA GLY A 25 -18.82 6.23 -20.80
C GLY A 25 -17.70 5.20 -20.94
N ILE A 26 -17.60 4.27 -19.97
CA ILE A 26 -16.66 3.14 -20.00
C ILE A 26 -17.43 1.90 -20.47
N GLN A 27 -17.07 1.37 -21.64
CA GLN A 27 -17.62 0.11 -22.13
C GLN A 27 -16.79 -1.05 -21.57
N VAL A 28 -17.44 -1.93 -20.81
CA VAL A 28 -16.82 -3.18 -20.34
C VAL A 28 -17.07 -4.26 -21.38
N SER A 29 -16.00 -4.83 -21.93
CA SER A 29 -16.04 -5.97 -22.85
C SER A 29 -15.07 -7.05 -22.40
N PHE A 30 -15.46 -8.31 -22.63
CA PHE A 30 -14.60 -9.47 -22.36
C PHE A 30 -14.01 -9.95 -23.69
N ALA A 31 -12.74 -10.36 -23.66
CA ALA A 31 -12.03 -10.87 -24.83
C ALA A 31 -12.67 -12.15 -25.39
N ASP A 32 -13.26 -12.96 -24.51
CA ASP A 32 -14.04 -14.14 -24.89
C ASP A 32 -15.48 -13.74 -25.30
N SER A 33 -15.86 -14.08 -26.53
CA SER A 33 -17.14 -13.68 -27.12
C SER A 33 -18.35 -14.35 -26.44
N GLN A 34 -18.17 -15.59 -25.95
CA GLN A 34 -19.23 -16.32 -25.24
C GLN A 34 -19.51 -15.66 -23.89
N THR A 35 -18.47 -15.37 -23.12
CA THR A 35 -18.53 -14.67 -21.82
C THR A 35 -19.11 -13.27 -21.98
N ASN A 36 -18.68 -12.54 -23.00
CA ASN A 36 -19.19 -11.20 -23.28
C ASN A 36 -20.69 -11.25 -23.62
N SER A 37 -21.14 -12.23 -24.42
CA SER A 37 -22.56 -12.43 -24.73
C SER A 37 -23.39 -12.78 -23.49
N LEU A 38 -22.87 -13.65 -22.63
CA LEU A 38 -23.54 -14.11 -21.41
C LEU A 38 -23.73 -12.93 -20.46
N ILE A 39 -22.67 -12.15 -20.21
CA ILE A 39 -22.71 -11.01 -19.30
C ILE A 39 -23.63 -9.91 -19.85
N ASN A 40 -23.59 -9.62 -21.15
CA ASN A 40 -24.50 -8.64 -21.76
C ASN A 40 -25.98 -9.09 -21.66
N ARG A 41 -26.25 -10.40 -21.76
CA ARG A 41 -27.59 -10.96 -21.58
C ARG A 41 -28.07 -10.87 -20.13
N VAL A 42 -27.19 -11.15 -19.16
CA VAL A 42 -27.49 -11.02 -17.74
C VAL A 42 -27.72 -9.56 -17.36
N LEU A 43 -26.88 -8.64 -17.82
CA LEU A 43 -27.03 -7.21 -17.54
C LEU A 43 -28.33 -6.66 -18.14
N SER A 44 -28.61 -6.94 -19.42
CA SER A 44 -29.84 -6.48 -20.09
C SER A 44 -31.12 -7.06 -19.47
N ALA A 45 -31.11 -8.33 -19.06
CA ALA A 45 -32.24 -8.95 -18.35
C ALA A 45 -32.54 -8.31 -16.99
N ASN A 46 -31.55 -7.64 -16.38
CA ASN A 46 -31.69 -6.92 -15.12
C ASN A 46 -31.79 -5.39 -15.29
N GLY A 47 -31.98 -4.90 -16.53
CA GLY A 47 -32.04 -3.47 -16.82
C GLY A 47 -30.72 -2.71 -16.59
N LEU A 48 -29.60 -3.43 -16.51
CA LEU A 48 -28.26 -2.90 -16.34
C LEU A 48 -27.54 -2.77 -17.69
N SER A 49 -26.65 -1.80 -17.81
CA SER A 49 -25.86 -1.55 -19.01
C SER A 49 -24.43 -2.07 -18.85
N ASN A 50 -23.84 -2.58 -19.93
CA ASN A 50 -22.39 -2.86 -20.01
C ASN A 50 -21.56 -1.59 -20.25
N VAL A 51 -22.23 -0.47 -20.47
CA VAL A 51 -21.65 0.87 -20.46
C VAL A 51 -21.92 1.46 -19.09
N ILE A 52 -20.86 1.68 -18.32
CA ILE A 52 -20.94 2.40 -17.06
C ILE A 52 -21.12 3.88 -17.41
N PRO A 53 -22.28 4.49 -17.11
CA PRO A 53 -22.48 5.91 -17.38
C PRO A 53 -21.50 6.71 -16.52
N THR A 54 -20.59 7.42 -17.16
CA THR A 54 -19.77 8.42 -16.48
C THR A 54 -20.67 9.61 -16.15
N SER A 55 -20.65 10.06 -14.90
CA SER A 55 -21.44 11.23 -14.46
C SER A 55 -21.22 12.42 -15.41
N SER A 56 -22.30 13.12 -15.78
CA SER A 56 -22.25 14.40 -16.51
C SER A 56 -21.75 15.57 -15.67
N ARG A 57 -21.46 15.34 -14.37
CA ARG A 57 -20.77 16.31 -13.53
C ARG A 57 -19.33 16.44 -14.01
N LYS A 58 -18.80 17.68 -14.01
CA LYS A 58 -17.38 17.98 -14.24
C LYS A 58 -16.54 16.89 -13.58
N VAL A 59 -15.88 16.10 -14.43
CA VAL A 59 -15.02 15.00 -14.04
C VAL A 59 -13.95 15.58 -13.11
N GLU A 60 -13.98 15.24 -11.82
CA GLU A 60 -12.89 15.60 -10.90
C GLU A 60 -11.58 15.05 -11.47
N ARG A 61 -10.55 15.89 -11.49
CA ARG A 61 -9.28 15.64 -12.17
C ARG A 61 -8.53 14.51 -11.47
N TRP A 62 -7.53 13.97 -12.17
CA TRP A 62 -6.62 13.00 -11.58
C TRP A 62 -5.58 13.74 -10.75
N ASP A 63 -5.59 13.49 -9.45
CA ASP A 63 -4.50 13.86 -8.55
C ASP A 63 -3.33 12.91 -8.77
N THR A 64 -2.11 13.42 -8.63
CA THR A 64 -0.91 12.61 -8.72
C THR A 64 -0.07 12.73 -7.46
N TRP A 65 0.68 11.69 -7.16
CA TRP A 65 1.59 11.68 -6.03
C TRP A 65 2.82 10.85 -6.31
N THR A 66 3.90 11.20 -5.64
CA THR A 66 5.16 10.46 -5.62
C THR A 66 5.59 10.26 -4.19
N ASN A 67 6.06 9.07 -3.87
CA ASN A 67 6.45 8.64 -2.53
C ASN A 67 7.80 7.95 -2.59
N ALA A 68 8.73 8.36 -1.73
CA ALA A 68 10.02 7.71 -1.56
C ALA A 68 10.16 7.23 -0.11
N LYS A 69 10.62 5.99 0.08
CA LYS A 69 10.80 5.40 1.41
C LYS A 69 12.14 4.67 1.49
N VAL A 70 12.86 4.90 2.58
CA VAL A 70 14.05 4.14 2.96
C VAL A 70 13.77 3.43 4.28
N VAL A 71 14.07 2.14 4.37
CA VAL A 71 13.90 1.33 5.58
C VAL A 71 15.18 0.57 5.85
N ILE A 72 15.65 0.61 7.09
CA ILE A 72 16.78 -0.18 7.56
C ILE A 72 16.28 -1.05 8.70
N GLY A 73 16.54 -2.35 8.64
CA GLY A 73 16.06 -3.28 9.64
C GLY A 73 17.05 -4.39 9.97
N LYS A 74 16.86 -4.98 11.14
CA LYS A 74 17.66 -6.07 11.68
C LYS A 74 16.77 -7.12 12.34
N SER A 75 17.14 -8.38 12.21
CA SER A 75 16.49 -9.52 12.87
C SER A 75 17.56 -10.45 13.45
N ASN A 76 17.37 -10.87 14.71
CA ASN A 76 18.20 -11.82 15.43
C ASN A 76 17.43 -13.13 15.62
N GLY A 77 17.83 -14.15 14.86
CA GLY A 77 17.31 -15.52 14.97
C GLY A 77 17.80 -16.26 16.22
N ALA A 78 17.57 -17.57 16.26
CA ALA A 78 18.17 -18.43 17.28
C ALA A 78 19.69 -18.59 17.03
N GLY A 79 20.48 -18.61 18.11
CA GLY A 79 21.93 -18.81 18.02
C GLY A 79 22.65 -17.68 17.29
N ALA A 80 23.44 -18.02 16.27
CA ALA A 80 24.21 -17.07 15.47
C ALA A 80 23.41 -16.46 14.29
N ASN A 81 22.16 -16.88 14.09
CA ASN A 81 21.37 -16.47 12.93
C ASN A 81 21.01 -14.98 13.02
N LYS A 82 21.32 -14.21 11.98
CA LYS A 82 21.07 -12.76 11.90
C LYS A 82 20.70 -12.36 10.48
N THR A 83 19.93 -11.29 10.37
CA THR A 83 19.67 -10.64 9.09
C THR A 83 19.70 -9.13 9.27
N GLU A 84 20.33 -8.44 8.35
CA GLU A 84 20.23 -7.00 8.19
C GLU A 84 19.73 -6.68 6.78
N PHE A 85 18.92 -5.64 6.64
CA PHE A 85 18.43 -5.22 5.32
C PHE A 85 18.32 -3.69 5.20
N ASN A 86 18.44 -3.21 3.98
CA ASN A 86 18.21 -1.82 3.57
C ASN A 86 17.31 -1.80 2.33
N LEU A 87 16.07 -1.35 2.50
CA LEU A 87 15.10 -1.18 1.43
C LEU A 87 15.02 0.29 1.04
N LYS A 88 15.11 0.56 -0.26
CA LYS A 88 14.78 1.85 -0.88
C LYS A 88 13.64 1.63 -1.85
N SER A 89 12.63 2.48 -1.82
CA SER A 89 11.50 2.39 -2.75
C SER A 89 11.04 3.75 -3.22
N LEU A 90 10.54 3.77 -4.46
CA LEU A 90 9.92 4.90 -5.13
C LEU A 90 8.58 4.43 -5.69
N ASN A 91 7.51 5.09 -5.30
CA ASN A 91 6.16 4.80 -5.77
C ASN A 91 5.60 6.06 -6.43
N ILE A 92 4.94 5.88 -7.58
CA ILE A 92 4.23 6.94 -8.29
C ILE A 92 2.80 6.45 -8.46
N GLY A 93 1.83 7.32 -8.20
CA GLY A 93 0.45 6.97 -8.42
C GLY A 93 -0.43 8.15 -8.77
N MET A 94 -1.66 7.81 -9.11
CA MET A 94 -2.71 8.76 -9.45
C MET A 94 -4.04 8.27 -8.92
N ASP A 95 -4.92 9.19 -8.53
CA ASP A 95 -6.30 8.89 -8.19
C ASP A 95 -7.25 9.97 -8.62
N ARG A 96 -8.52 9.62 -8.60
CA ARG A 96 -9.60 10.57 -8.66
C ARG A 96 -10.75 10.12 -7.80
N ARG A 97 -11.54 11.10 -7.40
CA ARG A 97 -12.88 10.88 -6.89
C ARG A 97 -13.80 10.54 -8.08
N ILE A 98 -14.55 9.46 -7.97
CA ILE A 98 -15.51 8.99 -8.99
C ILE A 98 -16.96 9.20 -8.57
N ALA A 99 -17.19 9.41 -7.27
CA ALA A 99 -18.43 9.87 -6.67
C ALA A 99 -18.09 10.62 -5.38
N GLN A 100 -19.05 11.35 -4.79
CA GLN A 100 -18.81 12.16 -3.58
C GLN A 100 -18.13 11.38 -2.45
N ASP A 101 -18.36 10.07 -2.38
CA ASP A 101 -17.90 9.14 -1.36
C ASP A 101 -16.87 8.12 -1.87
N LYS A 102 -16.42 8.19 -3.13
CA LYS A 102 -15.63 7.10 -3.75
C LYS A 102 -14.38 7.61 -4.44
N ILE A 103 -13.25 7.01 -4.10
CA ILE A 103 -11.95 7.24 -4.74
C ILE A 103 -11.48 5.94 -5.39
N ILE A 104 -10.88 6.07 -6.57
CA ILE A 104 -10.11 5.00 -7.22
C ILE A 104 -8.76 5.54 -7.65
N GLY A 105 -7.75 4.69 -7.63
CA GLY A 105 -6.51 5.00 -8.33
C GLY A 105 -5.59 3.83 -8.53
N PHE A 106 -4.44 4.15 -9.10
CA PHE A 106 -3.43 3.21 -9.53
C PHE A 106 -2.04 3.71 -9.14
N SER A 107 -1.14 2.77 -8.83
CA SER A 107 0.26 3.09 -8.58
C SER A 107 1.21 2.05 -9.15
N ILE A 108 2.37 2.55 -9.55
CA ILE A 108 3.55 1.75 -9.86
C ILE A 108 4.60 1.98 -8.78
N GLY A 109 5.35 0.95 -8.46
CA GLY A 109 6.40 0.99 -7.44
C GLY A 109 7.67 0.32 -7.92
N LEU A 110 8.79 0.91 -7.57
CA LEU A 110 10.14 0.40 -7.73
C LEU A 110 10.75 0.24 -6.36
N GLY A 111 11.42 -0.87 -6.10
CA GLY A 111 12.18 -1.06 -4.88
C GLY A 111 13.50 -1.75 -5.13
N LYS A 112 14.50 -1.40 -4.34
CA LYS A 112 15.77 -2.12 -4.24
C LYS A 112 16.02 -2.43 -2.76
N GLN A 113 16.33 -3.68 -2.47
CA GLN A 113 16.65 -4.13 -1.13
C GLN A 113 17.99 -4.86 -1.14
N ASP A 114 18.92 -4.38 -0.34
CA ASP A 114 20.18 -5.07 -0.06
C ASP A 114 19.98 -5.81 1.27
N ARG A 115 20.19 -7.13 1.30
CA ARG A 115 19.99 -7.95 2.51
C ARG A 115 21.19 -8.86 2.75
N THR A 116 21.74 -8.80 3.96
CA THR A 116 22.75 -9.76 4.42
C THR A 116 22.09 -10.73 5.40
N ALA A 117 22.22 -12.03 5.14
CA ALA A 117 21.82 -13.07 6.09
C ALA A 117 23.05 -13.84 6.55
N THR A 118 23.10 -14.15 7.84
CA THR A 118 24.12 -15.00 8.45
C THR A 118 23.40 -16.08 9.22
N GLY A 119 23.75 -17.34 8.99
CA GLY A 119 23.19 -18.47 9.70
C GLY A 119 23.95 -19.75 9.45
N GLY A 120 23.58 -20.81 10.18
CA GLY A 120 24.21 -22.13 10.02
C GLY A 120 23.99 -22.75 8.64
N ASP A 121 22.80 -22.56 8.07
CA ASP A 121 22.38 -23.18 6.80
C ASP A 121 22.62 -22.29 5.58
N PHE A 122 22.74 -20.97 5.77
CA PHE A 122 23.01 -20.00 4.73
C PHE A 122 23.72 -18.78 5.31
N SER A 123 24.77 -18.31 4.62
CA SER A 123 25.40 -17.03 4.89
C SER A 123 25.75 -16.35 3.57
N GLY A 124 25.27 -15.13 3.35
CA GLY A 124 25.49 -14.41 2.10
C GLY A 124 24.64 -13.15 1.96
N ASP A 125 24.92 -12.42 0.88
CA ASP A 125 24.19 -11.23 0.49
C ASP A 125 23.15 -11.55 -0.59
N ILE A 126 22.02 -10.87 -0.50
CA ILE A 126 20.85 -11.04 -1.36
C ILE A 126 20.37 -9.66 -1.77
N ASP A 127 20.64 -9.27 -3.00
CA ASP A 127 20.20 -8.02 -3.58
C ASP A 127 18.91 -8.26 -4.36
N THR A 128 17.86 -7.53 -4.01
CA THR A 128 16.53 -7.69 -4.60
C THR A 128 16.09 -6.43 -5.30
N THR A 129 15.74 -6.53 -6.57
CA THR A 129 15.04 -5.46 -7.31
C THR A 129 13.59 -5.85 -7.51
N GLN A 130 12.65 -5.00 -7.10
CA GLN A 130 11.22 -5.26 -7.16
C GLN A 130 10.46 -4.19 -7.96
N TYR A 131 9.40 -4.66 -8.63
CA TYR A 131 8.43 -3.86 -9.37
C TYR A 131 7.04 -4.21 -8.87
N THR A 132 6.22 -3.21 -8.60
CA THR A 132 4.82 -3.40 -8.19
C THR A 132 3.88 -2.61 -9.06
N LEU A 133 2.71 -3.18 -9.35
CA LEU A 133 1.57 -2.49 -9.94
C LEU A 133 0.35 -2.77 -9.07
N SER A 134 -0.37 -1.71 -8.69
CA SER A 134 -1.56 -1.86 -7.85
C SER A 134 -2.66 -0.91 -8.23
N SER A 135 -3.89 -1.35 -7.98
CA SER A 135 -5.07 -0.51 -7.87
C SER A 135 -5.48 -0.38 -6.41
N TYR A 136 -6.12 0.73 -6.08
CA TYR A 136 -6.71 0.93 -4.76
C TYR A 136 -7.98 1.77 -4.88
N GLY A 137 -8.79 1.70 -3.83
CA GLY A 137 -9.96 2.54 -3.70
C GLY A 137 -10.32 2.79 -2.25
N ALA A 138 -11.16 3.80 -2.04
CA ALA A 138 -11.75 4.11 -0.76
C ALA A 138 -13.24 4.44 -0.95
N LEU A 139 -14.06 3.97 -0.01
CA LEU A 139 -15.47 4.29 0.14
C LEU A 139 -15.65 5.03 1.48
N GLU A 140 -15.95 6.32 1.42
CA GLU A 140 -16.24 7.16 2.58
C GLU A 140 -17.67 6.89 3.07
N LEU A 141 -17.80 6.42 4.30
CA LEU A 141 -19.07 6.13 4.96
C LEU A 141 -19.60 7.40 5.67
N SER A 142 -19.71 8.49 4.91
CA SER A 142 -20.08 9.81 5.43
C SER A 142 -19.13 10.27 6.55
N ASN A 143 -19.65 10.65 7.72
CA ASN A 143 -18.85 11.05 8.88
C ASN A 143 -18.46 9.89 9.81
N LYS A 144 -18.69 8.63 9.39
CA LYS A 144 -18.43 7.45 10.22
C LYS A 144 -17.09 6.78 9.94
N GLY A 145 -16.38 7.21 8.89
CA GLY A 145 -15.10 6.66 8.48
C GLY A 145 -15.06 6.18 7.03
N SER A 146 -14.19 5.22 6.72
CA SER A 146 -13.95 4.72 5.37
C SER A 146 -13.71 3.20 5.32
N ILE A 147 -14.04 2.61 4.18
CA ILE A 147 -13.53 1.29 3.77
C ILE A 147 -12.49 1.52 2.69
N GLU A 148 -11.30 0.94 2.87
CA GLU A 148 -10.15 1.11 2.00
C GLU A 148 -9.74 -0.27 1.46
N ALA A 149 -9.35 -0.34 0.19
CA ALA A 149 -8.88 -1.58 -0.40
C ALA A 149 -7.71 -1.36 -1.37
N VAL A 150 -6.81 -2.33 -1.43
CA VAL A 150 -5.69 -2.39 -2.37
C VAL A 150 -5.63 -3.78 -2.97
N LEU A 151 -5.36 -3.86 -4.26
CA LEU A 151 -5.00 -5.08 -4.96
C LEU A 151 -3.78 -4.79 -5.82
N GLY A 152 -2.80 -5.69 -5.83
CA GLY A 152 -1.63 -5.52 -6.67
C GLY A 152 -0.88 -6.79 -6.98
N VAL A 153 0.05 -6.62 -7.90
CA VAL A 153 1.01 -7.62 -8.33
C VAL A 153 2.41 -7.11 -8.10
N ALA A 154 3.32 -8.03 -7.81
CA ALA A 154 4.73 -7.76 -7.61
C ALA A 154 5.56 -8.71 -8.46
N LYS A 155 6.69 -8.24 -8.96
CA LYS A 155 7.74 -9.06 -9.55
C LYS A 155 9.06 -8.65 -8.94
N ALA A 156 9.90 -9.60 -8.56
CA ALA A 156 11.23 -9.31 -8.07
C ALA A 156 12.28 -10.24 -8.69
N THR A 157 13.50 -9.72 -8.78
CA THR A 157 14.71 -10.44 -9.17
C THR A 157 15.68 -10.37 -8.01
N HIS A 158 16.32 -11.50 -7.71
CA HIS A 158 17.17 -11.72 -6.55
C HIS A 158 18.56 -12.17 -7.02
N ASP A 159 19.58 -11.38 -6.72
CA ASP A 159 20.99 -11.72 -6.93
C ASP A 159 21.57 -12.22 -5.61
N ILE A 160 22.08 -13.45 -5.58
CA ILE A 160 22.54 -14.13 -4.35
C ILE A 160 24.05 -14.35 -4.44
N SER A 161 24.82 -13.83 -3.48
CA SER A 161 26.29 -13.72 -3.56
C SER A 161 27.06 -15.04 -3.73
N ASN A 162 26.45 -16.18 -3.40
CA ASN A 162 27.04 -17.52 -3.51
C ASN A 162 26.33 -18.38 -4.58
N SER A 163 25.60 -17.76 -5.49
CA SER A 163 24.88 -18.38 -6.60
C SER A 163 25.29 -17.70 -7.91
N ALA A 164 25.56 -18.48 -8.94
CA ALA A 164 25.70 -17.95 -10.30
C ALA A 164 24.32 -17.61 -10.92
N ASP A 165 23.23 -18.09 -10.30
CA ASP A 165 21.87 -17.93 -10.79
C ASP A 165 21.16 -16.76 -10.13
N GLN A 166 20.45 -15.99 -10.97
CA GLN A 166 19.46 -15.01 -10.55
C GLN A 166 18.12 -15.69 -10.31
N ASP A 167 17.54 -15.49 -9.13
CA ASP A 167 16.20 -15.97 -8.84
C ASP A 167 15.14 -14.93 -9.18
N ASN A 168 13.98 -15.40 -9.65
CA ASN A 168 12.86 -14.53 -9.97
C ASN A 168 11.63 -14.94 -9.16
N SER A 169 10.93 -13.96 -8.60
CA SER A 169 9.67 -14.17 -7.90
C SER A 169 8.56 -13.33 -8.51
N ASN A 170 7.33 -13.86 -8.44
CA ASN A 170 6.12 -13.12 -8.75
C ASN A 170 5.19 -13.22 -7.55
N GLY A 171 4.47 -12.15 -7.25
CA GLY A 171 3.57 -12.11 -6.12
C GLY A 171 2.28 -11.37 -6.42
N PHE A 172 1.29 -11.66 -5.60
CA PHE A 172 0.03 -10.94 -5.51
C PHE A 172 -0.12 -10.45 -4.09
N PHE A 173 -0.68 -9.26 -3.92
CA PHE A 173 -1.02 -8.74 -2.60
C PHE A 173 -2.39 -8.07 -2.64
N ALA A 174 -3.11 -8.17 -1.54
CA ALA A 174 -4.36 -7.47 -1.33
C ALA A 174 -4.48 -7.03 0.12
N SER A 175 -5.20 -5.94 0.33
CA SER A 175 -5.53 -5.47 1.66
C SER A 175 -6.92 -4.86 1.66
N ILE A 176 -7.64 -5.02 2.77
CA ILE A 176 -8.89 -4.31 3.05
C ILE A 176 -8.80 -3.75 4.46
N ALA A 177 -9.20 -2.49 4.63
CA ALA A 177 -9.26 -1.85 5.93
C ALA A 177 -10.62 -1.21 6.15
N TYR A 178 -11.07 -1.23 7.40
CA TYR A 178 -12.09 -0.32 7.90
C TYR A 178 -11.45 0.66 8.86
N ARG A 179 -11.80 1.93 8.71
CA ARG A 179 -11.33 3.04 9.53
C ARG A 179 -12.54 3.80 10.01
N ALA A 180 -12.60 4.08 11.30
CA ALA A 180 -13.58 5.01 11.83
C ALA A 180 -12.98 6.42 11.86
N ASP A 181 -13.82 7.44 11.73
CA ASP A 181 -13.43 8.83 11.95
C ASP A 181 -14.14 9.35 13.19
N LEU A 182 -13.37 9.67 14.22
CA LEU A 182 -13.84 10.16 15.50
C LEU A 182 -13.23 11.53 15.75
N GLN A 183 -14.09 12.54 15.93
CA GLN A 183 -13.63 13.87 16.27
C GLN A 183 -13.63 14.04 17.79
N ALA A 184 -12.45 14.24 18.37
CA ALA A 184 -12.28 14.44 19.80
C ALA A 184 -11.67 15.83 20.07
N GLN A 185 -12.54 16.80 20.38
CA GLN A 185 -12.17 18.20 20.63
C GLN A 185 -11.39 18.84 19.46
N SER A 186 -10.05 18.95 19.60
CA SER A 186 -9.13 19.61 18.65
C SER A 186 -8.18 18.63 17.96
N VAL A 187 -8.48 17.33 18.06
CA VAL A 187 -7.68 16.22 17.53
C VAL A 187 -8.61 15.29 16.79
N ASP A 188 -8.17 14.83 15.62
CA ASP A 188 -8.85 13.82 14.83
C ASP A 188 -8.26 12.45 15.17
N LEU A 189 -9.14 11.52 15.52
CA LEU A 189 -8.82 10.14 15.88
C LEU A 189 -9.41 9.20 14.84
N SER A 190 -8.57 8.35 14.26
CA SER A 190 -9.00 7.38 13.27
C SER A 190 -8.53 5.97 13.63
N PRO A 191 -9.24 5.25 14.51
CA PRO A 191 -8.96 3.84 14.77
C PRO A 191 -9.30 3.00 13.53
N PHE A 192 -8.57 1.92 13.33
CA PHE A 192 -8.73 1.06 12.16
C PHE A 192 -8.42 -0.40 12.43
N ILE A 193 -8.98 -1.23 11.56
CA ILE A 193 -8.66 -2.64 11.41
C ILE A 193 -8.33 -2.91 9.95
N ARG A 194 -7.28 -3.67 9.69
CA ARG A 194 -6.82 -4.03 8.34
C ARG A 194 -6.55 -5.52 8.26
N TYR A 195 -6.97 -6.13 7.16
CA TYR A 195 -6.60 -7.49 6.79
C TYR A 195 -5.71 -7.42 5.56
N ASP A 196 -4.55 -8.07 5.63
CA ASP A 196 -3.55 -8.12 4.58
C ASP A 196 -3.37 -9.58 4.14
N ILE A 197 -3.31 -9.82 2.83
CA ILE A 197 -2.94 -11.11 2.27
C ILE A 197 -1.92 -10.90 1.16
N SER A 198 -0.88 -11.72 1.15
CA SER A 198 0.09 -11.75 0.05
C SER A 198 0.47 -13.18 -0.27
N ARG A 199 0.75 -13.43 -1.54
CA ARG A 199 1.21 -14.72 -2.03
C ARG A 199 2.37 -14.49 -2.96
N ILE A 200 3.51 -15.08 -2.64
CA ILE A 200 4.74 -14.98 -3.43
C ILE A 200 5.11 -16.36 -3.93
N LYS A 201 5.39 -16.46 -5.23
CA LYS A 201 5.92 -17.66 -5.86
C LYS A 201 7.32 -17.39 -6.37
N MET A 202 8.30 -18.07 -5.80
CA MET A 202 9.66 -18.13 -6.32
C MET A 202 9.71 -19.13 -7.47
N LYS A 203 10.36 -18.76 -8.57
CA LYS A 203 10.67 -19.71 -9.63
C LYS A 203 11.82 -20.61 -9.15
N ALA A 204 11.77 -21.89 -9.54
CA ALA A 204 12.92 -22.78 -9.37
C ALA A 204 14.08 -22.28 -10.25
N ASN A 205 15.29 -22.23 -9.69
CA ASN A 205 16.57 -22.19 -10.41
C ASN A 205 17.34 -23.50 -10.17
N ASP A 206 18.57 -23.64 -10.68
CA ASP A 206 19.33 -24.89 -10.54
C ASP A 206 19.72 -25.19 -9.07
N ILE A 207 19.57 -24.21 -8.17
CA ILE A 207 19.79 -24.35 -6.72
C ILE A 207 18.49 -24.74 -5.99
N LEU A 208 17.36 -24.16 -6.38
CA LEU A 208 16.03 -24.46 -5.86
C LEU A 208 15.41 -25.59 -6.68
N THR A 209 15.57 -26.83 -6.21
CA THR A 209 15.04 -28.05 -6.86
C THR A 209 13.51 -28.04 -7.09
N SER A 210 12.78 -27.10 -6.50
CA SER A 210 11.34 -26.89 -6.69
C SER A 210 10.95 -25.43 -6.49
N SER A 211 9.92 -24.97 -7.22
CA SER A 211 9.36 -23.63 -7.03
C SER A 211 8.67 -23.52 -5.66
N GLU A 212 9.12 -22.62 -4.81
CA GLU A 212 8.49 -22.38 -3.51
C GLU A 212 7.35 -21.37 -3.64
N THR A 213 6.24 -21.61 -2.93
CA THR A 213 5.13 -20.68 -2.85
C THR A 213 4.80 -20.43 -1.39
N THR A 214 4.86 -19.17 -0.98
CA THR A 214 4.54 -18.74 0.38
C THR A 214 3.29 -17.86 0.35
N THR A 215 2.37 -18.11 1.28
CA THR A 215 1.19 -17.27 1.52
C THR A 215 1.28 -16.70 2.93
N ASP A 216 1.15 -15.38 3.02
CA ASP A 216 1.16 -14.63 4.26
C ASP A 216 -0.18 -13.92 4.42
N GLU A 217 -0.83 -14.11 5.55
CA GLU A 217 -2.05 -13.42 5.95
C GLU A 217 -1.81 -12.74 7.29
N ALA A 218 -2.27 -11.51 7.44
CA ALA A 218 -2.12 -10.76 8.67
C ALA A 218 -3.35 -9.90 8.96
N ILE A 219 -3.55 -9.63 10.25
CA ILE A 219 -4.51 -8.66 10.74
C ILE A 219 -3.76 -7.55 11.48
N ALA A 220 -4.17 -6.32 11.25
CA ALA A 220 -3.64 -5.16 11.95
C ALA A 220 -4.78 -4.38 12.61
N LEU A 221 -4.51 -3.88 13.82
CA LEU A 221 -5.37 -3.00 14.60
C LEU A 221 -4.55 -1.77 14.94
N GLY A 222 -5.07 -0.57 14.69
CA GLY A 222 -4.32 0.63 14.98
C GLY A 222 -5.18 1.85 15.21
N ILE A 223 -4.51 2.95 15.54
CA ILE A 223 -5.11 4.26 15.70
C ILE A 223 -4.18 5.32 15.12
N ASP A 224 -4.76 6.20 14.32
CA ASP A 224 -4.12 7.42 13.87
C ASP A 224 -4.66 8.60 14.67
N ILE A 225 -3.75 9.45 15.13
CA ILE A 225 -4.04 10.63 15.94
C ILE A 225 -3.43 11.80 15.20
N SER A 226 -4.22 12.82 14.89
CA SER A 226 -3.72 13.95 14.11
C SER A 226 -4.31 15.28 14.54
N LYS A 227 -3.56 16.34 14.33
CA LYS A 227 -3.98 17.71 14.61
C LYS A 227 -3.54 18.63 13.50
N THR A 228 -4.53 19.30 12.89
CA THR A 228 -4.30 20.27 11.83
C THR A 228 -4.41 21.69 12.37
N GLY A 229 -3.44 22.54 12.05
CA GLY A 229 -3.48 23.97 12.34
C GLY A 229 -3.00 24.79 11.16
N ASN A 230 -3.38 26.07 11.13
CA ASN A 230 -2.82 27.01 10.17
C ASN A 230 -1.34 27.24 10.50
N TYR A 231 -0.48 27.25 9.49
CA TYR A 231 0.95 27.51 9.63
C TYR A 231 1.44 28.25 8.38
N GLU A 232 1.95 29.47 8.57
CA GLU A 232 2.29 30.40 7.48
C GLU A 232 1.12 30.55 6.49
N GLU A 233 1.35 30.35 5.19
CA GLU A 233 0.35 30.45 4.12
C GLU A 233 -0.39 29.12 3.87
N GLY A 234 -0.23 28.12 4.74
CA GLY A 234 -0.76 26.78 4.55
C GLY A 234 -1.36 26.15 5.81
N GLN A 235 -1.56 24.84 5.75
CA GLN A 235 -2.01 24.02 6.86
C GLN A 235 -0.95 22.97 7.18
N LEU A 236 -0.60 22.87 8.46
CA LEU A 236 0.30 21.86 8.97
C LEU A 236 -0.50 20.86 9.81
N THR A 237 -0.47 19.60 9.38
CA THR A 237 -1.00 18.47 10.11
C THR A 237 0.16 17.74 10.78
N ARG A 238 0.06 17.52 12.08
CA ARG A 238 0.97 16.66 12.83
C ARG A 238 0.25 15.37 13.14
N PHE A 239 0.89 14.22 12.94
CA PHE A 239 0.25 12.94 13.20
C PHE A 239 1.16 11.93 13.89
N VAL A 240 0.49 11.04 14.63
CA VAL A 240 1.05 9.85 15.25
C VAL A 240 0.17 8.66 14.87
N SER A 241 0.78 7.54 14.50
CA SER A 241 0.11 6.26 14.27
C SER A 241 0.68 5.22 15.20
N LEU A 242 -0.19 4.41 15.79
CA LEU A 242 0.18 3.20 16.50
C LEU A 242 -0.61 2.03 15.91
N GLU A 243 0.08 1.02 15.42
CA GLU A 243 -0.50 -0.17 14.81
C GLU A 243 0.10 -1.42 15.48
N TYR A 244 -0.76 -2.36 15.85
CA TYR A 244 -0.38 -3.73 16.18
C TYR A 244 -0.76 -4.62 15.01
N LYS A 245 0.18 -5.41 14.51
CA LYS A 245 -0.02 -6.35 13.42
C LYS A 245 0.32 -7.76 13.89
N SER A 246 -0.50 -8.73 13.53
CA SER A 246 -0.30 -10.15 13.80
C SER A 246 -0.54 -10.96 12.54
N ASP A 247 0.39 -11.85 12.23
CA ASP A 247 0.21 -12.85 11.19
C ASP A 247 -0.81 -13.90 11.64
N LEU A 248 -1.71 -14.28 10.74
CA LEU A 248 -2.73 -15.31 10.91
C LEU A 248 -2.31 -16.63 10.25
N ARG A 249 -1.64 -16.53 9.10
CA ARG A 249 -1.10 -17.66 8.35
C ARG A 249 0.22 -17.25 7.71
N ARG A 250 1.20 -18.15 7.77
CA ARG A 250 2.48 -18.00 7.12
C ARG A 250 3.00 -19.35 6.65
N ASP A 251 2.95 -19.57 5.34
CA ASP A 251 3.31 -20.87 4.76
C ASP A 251 4.83 -21.01 4.50
N GLY A 252 5.68 -20.16 5.10
CA GLY A 252 7.13 -20.08 4.83
C GLY A 252 8.03 -20.40 6.04
N ASN A 253 9.10 -21.17 5.82
CA ASN A 253 10.07 -21.58 6.83
C ASN A 253 11.23 -20.58 7.07
N ASP A 254 11.23 -19.40 6.43
CA ASP A 254 12.31 -18.41 6.57
C ASP A 254 12.42 -17.90 8.03
N TYR A 255 13.63 -17.85 8.58
CA TYR A 255 13.90 -17.45 9.96
C TYR A 255 13.50 -16.00 10.27
N LEU A 256 13.46 -15.10 9.27
CA LEU A 256 12.88 -13.76 9.40
C LEU A 256 11.40 -13.81 9.77
N SER A 257 10.69 -14.80 9.23
CA SER A 257 9.23 -14.90 9.25
C SER A 257 8.69 -15.25 10.64
N LYS A 258 9.41 -16.08 11.41
CA LYS A 258 9.03 -16.46 12.80
C LYS A 258 9.29 -15.36 13.83
N ASN A 259 10.26 -14.50 13.57
CA ASN A 259 10.66 -13.46 14.51
C ASN A 259 9.77 -12.22 14.44
N ALA A 260 9.01 -12.05 13.36
CA ALA A 260 8.14 -10.90 13.08
C ALA A 260 6.66 -11.28 12.95
N GLU A 261 6.23 -12.38 13.58
CA GLU A 261 4.82 -12.83 13.56
C GLU A 261 3.87 -11.81 14.19
N GLN A 262 4.37 -11.02 15.14
CA GLN A 262 3.63 -9.99 15.84
C GLN A 262 4.50 -8.76 15.98
N GLU A 263 3.97 -7.62 15.57
CA GLU A 263 4.72 -6.38 15.46
C GLU A 263 3.92 -5.20 16.04
N VAL A 264 4.63 -4.29 16.68
CA VAL A 264 4.15 -2.97 17.02
C VAL A 264 4.83 -1.97 16.11
N ILE A 265 4.04 -1.16 15.44
CA ILE A 265 4.46 -0.16 14.47
C ILE A 265 4.07 1.21 15.02
N MET A 266 5.05 2.10 15.12
CA MET A 266 4.85 3.49 15.51
C MET A 266 5.28 4.38 14.35
N LYS A 267 4.41 5.30 13.93
CA LYS A 267 4.70 6.30 12.91
C LYS A 267 4.51 7.70 13.45
N LEU A 268 5.43 8.59 13.13
CA LEU A 268 5.38 10.01 13.47
C LEU A 268 5.58 10.82 12.19
N GLY A 269 4.76 11.83 11.96
CA GLY A 269 4.93 12.62 10.74
C GLY A 269 4.25 13.97 10.73
N LEU A 270 4.50 14.66 9.63
CA LEU A 270 4.04 16.00 9.32
C LEU A 270 3.54 16.03 7.88
N ASP A 271 2.37 16.61 7.67
CA ASP A 271 1.87 16.97 6.35
C ASP A 271 1.73 18.48 6.26
N TYR A 272 2.32 19.08 5.24
CA TYR A 272 2.14 20.50 4.92
C TYR A 272 1.36 20.63 3.63
N GLN A 273 0.19 21.26 3.71
CA GLN A 273 -0.64 21.58 2.55
C GLN A 273 -0.60 23.08 2.28
N LYS A 274 -0.25 23.44 1.05
CA LYS A 274 -0.37 24.81 0.52
C LYS A 274 -1.00 24.71 -0.87
N ASP A 275 -2.10 25.43 -1.05
CA ASP A 275 -2.90 25.37 -2.27
C ASP A 275 -3.25 23.91 -2.63
N ASP A 276 -2.96 23.52 -3.87
CA ASP A 276 -3.18 22.18 -4.40
C ASP A 276 -2.00 21.23 -4.15
N THR A 277 -0.93 21.69 -3.50
CA THR A 277 0.23 20.84 -3.19
C THR A 277 0.20 20.39 -1.75
N THR A 278 0.56 19.14 -1.51
CA THR A 278 0.78 18.64 -0.16
C THR A 278 2.08 17.86 -0.12
N THR A 279 2.89 18.12 0.92
CA THR A 279 4.17 17.45 1.15
C THR A 279 4.15 16.82 2.52
N SER A 280 4.64 15.58 2.62
CA SER A 280 4.63 14.80 3.83
C SER A 280 6.00 14.24 4.11
N VAL A 281 6.36 14.21 5.39
CA VAL A 281 7.52 13.48 5.89
C VAL A 281 7.12 12.69 7.12
N SER A 282 7.61 11.46 7.23
CA SER A 282 7.35 10.63 8.39
C SER A 282 8.51 9.70 8.71
N TYR A 283 8.61 9.38 9.99
CA TYR A 283 9.47 8.37 10.55
C TYR A 283 8.60 7.21 11.04
N GLU A 284 9.06 6.00 10.80
CA GLU A 284 8.39 4.75 11.19
C GLU A 284 9.37 3.90 11.98
N ARG A 285 8.90 3.27 13.06
CA ARG A 285 9.62 2.22 13.77
C ARG A 285 8.71 1.00 13.86
N ILE A 286 9.25 -0.14 13.46
CA ILE A 286 8.60 -1.44 13.62
C ILE A 286 9.41 -2.24 14.64
N GLN A 287 8.73 -2.88 15.58
CA GLN A 287 9.34 -3.69 16.62
C GLN A 287 8.55 -4.98 16.77
N SER A 288 9.20 -6.13 16.63
CA SER A 288 8.56 -7.40 16.93
C SER A 288 8.31 -7.53 18.44
N THR A 289 7.19 -8.14 18.83
CA THR A 289 6.80 -8.29 20.25
C THR A 289 7.77 -9.18 21.04
N ASN A 290 8.44 -10.11 20.37
CA ASN A 290 9.48 -10.96 20.94
C ASN A 290 10.86 -10.27 21.02
N ASN A 291 10.98 -9.00 20.61
CA ASN A 291 12.20 -8.19 20.57
C ASN A 291 13.34 -8.74 19.69
N LYS A 292 13.05 -9.69 18.80
CA LYS A 292 14.04 -10.29 17.91
C LYS A 292 14.23 -9.53 16.62
N ALA A 293 13.26 -8.74 16.17
CA ALA A 293 13.33 -7.98 14.94
C ALA A 293 12.87 -6.53 15.15
N HIS A 294 13.51 -5.61 14.43
CA HIS A 294 13.09 -4.23 14.38
C HIS A 294 13.53 -3.56 13.07
N SER A 295 12.84 -2.49 12.71
CA SER A 295 13.24 -1.63 11.60
C SER A 295 12.89 -0.17 11.84
N TYR A 296 13.57 0.69 11.10
CA TYR A 296 13.38 2.12 11.08
C TYR A 296 13.20 2.58 9.65
N GLY A 297 12.20 3.43 9.41
CA GLY A 297 11.90 3.94 8.08
C GLY A 297 11.78 5.46 8.09
N ILE A 298 12.20 6.08 6.99
CA ILE A 298 11.85 7.47 6.66
C ILE A 298 11.12 7.44 5.33
N GLU A 299 9.99 8.14 5.28
CA GLU A 299 9.11 8.23 4.11
C GLU A 299 8.81 9.69 3.81
N GLY A 300 8.96 10.07 2.55
CA GLY A 300 8.56 11.37 2.02
C GLY A 300 7.55 11.22 0.89
N THR A 301 6.52 12.06 0.87
CA THR A 301 5.50 12.07 -0.18
C THR A 301 5.25 13.48 -0.66
N VAL A 302 5.10 13.66 -1.98
CA VAL A 302 4.58 14.89 -2.57
C VAL A 302 3.33 14.54 -3.37
N ARG A 303 2.27 15.32 -3.20
CA ARG A 303 1.01 15.22 -3.93
C ARG A 303 0.68 16.54 -4.58
N TRP A 304 0.19 16.44 -5.81
CA TRP A 304 -0.39 17.54 -6.56
C TRP A 304 -1.86 17.19 -6.82
N LYS A 305 -2.74 18.03 -6.28
CA LYS A 305 -4.15 18.05 -6.64
C LYS A 305 -4.28 18.86 -7.92
N PHE A 306 -5.14 18.43 -8.83
CA PHE A 306 -5.40 19.17 -10.06
C PHE A 306 -6.83 19.65 -10.10
#